data_AF-G3Y7W3-F1
#
_entry.id   AF-G3Y7W3-F1
#
_cell.length_a   1.000
_cell.length_b   1.000
_cell.length_c   1.000
_cell.angle_alpha   90.00
_cell.angle_beta   90.00
_cell.angle_gamma   90.00
#
_symmetry.space_group_name_H-M   'P 1'
#
loop_
_entity.id
_entity.type
_entity.pdbx_description
1 polymer ?
#
loop_
_entity_poly.entity_id
_entity_poly.type
_entity_poly.pdbx_seq_one_letter_code
_entity_poly.pdbx_strand_id
1 'polypeptide(L)'
;CDPLTTQLSDPIVAPGKPSTHTHVVTGGTAFQRTMNESTAQNAKGTTCEVDIDRSNYWVPQLYHRLRNGSFELVEYQSSVGIALDFAGSPENLLVPLAPLKGLRMLAGDPSLRFVCLFYISMDGNRTYNDSNWSQRAVSHMCIGKDGSSNETKGLPQQPCEILRSQVFMPSCWDGENLDSSDHKSHMAYPDTGDYN
;
A
#
# COMPACT_ATOMS: atom_id res chain seq x y z
N CYS A 1 5.50 2.73 11.90
CA CYS A 1 4.10 2.60 12.34
C CYS A 1 3.83 1.16 12.71
N ASP A 2 3.31 0.94 13.92
CA ASP A 2 2.93 -0.39 14.39
C ASP A 2 1.51 -0.78 13.92
N PRO A 3 1.17 -2.07 13.87
CA PRO A 3 -0.19 -2.53 13.60
C PRO A 3 -1.21 -1.92 14.58
N LEU A 4 -2.20 -1.21 14.05
CA LEU A 4 -3.36 -0.78 14.83
C LEU A 4 -4.38 -1.91 14.95
N THR A 5 -4.68 -2.57 13.83
CA THR A 5 -5.71 -3.61 13.74
C THR A 5 -5.59 -4.42 12.47
N THR A 6 -6.02 -5.69 12.51
CA THR A 6 -6.13 -6.56 11.33
C THR A 6 -7.59 -7.00 11.19
N GLN A 7 -8.23 -6.63 10.08
CA GLN A 7 -9.66 -6.84 9.88
C GLN A 7 -10.07 -6.83 8.40
N LEU A 8 -11.26 -7.39 8.12
CA LEU A 8 -11.93 -7.29 6.82
C LEU A 8 -12.56 -5.90 6.66
N SER A 9 -11.74 -4.84 6.56
CA SER A 9 -12.24 -3.49 6.35
C SER A 9 -11.42 -2.77 5.29
N ASP A 10 -12.13 -2.14 4.36
CA ASP A 10 -11.59 -1.21 3.38
C ASP A 10 -12.59 -0.06 3.22
N PRO A 11 -12.36 1.09 3.87
CA PRO A 11 -13.29 2.20 3.82
C PRO A 11 -13.39 2.89 2.45
N ILE A 12 -12.44 2.62 1.54
CA ILE A 12 -12.45 3.14 0.17
C ILE A 12 -13.22 2.17 -0.74
N VAL A 13 -12.82 0.90 -0.78
CA VAL A 13 -13.36 -0.09 -1.72
C VAL A 13 -14.69 -0.72 -1.24
N ALA A 14 -14.87 -0.89 0.06
CA ALA A 14 -16.03 -1.56 0.66
C ALA A 14 -16.59 -0.79 1.87
N PRO A 15 -16.99 0.48 1.70
CA PRO A 15 -17.43 1.32 2.80
C PRO A 15 -18.60 0.70 3.57
N GLY A 16 -18.43 0.56 4.89
CA GLY A 16 -19.44 -0.02 5.79
C GLY A 16 -19.67 -1.53 5.66
N LYS A 17 -18.94 -2.25 4.80
CA LYS A 17 -19.11 -3.69 4.58
C LYS A 17 -17.78 -4.44 4.73
N PRO A 18 -17.79 -5.76 5.02
CA PRO A 18 -16.56 -6.54 4.98
C PRO A 18 -15.89 -6.45 3.61
N SER A 19 -14.59 -6.20 3.59
CA SER A 19 -13.78 -6.24 2.35
C SER A 19 -13.65 -7.68 1.84
N THR A 20 -13.26 -7.83 0.58
CA THR A 20 -13.05 -9.14 -0.06
C THR A 20 -11.85 -9.92 0.50
N HIS A 21 -10.93 -9.23 1.18
CA HIS A 21 -9.76 -9.79 1.84
C HIS A 21 -9.38 -8.98 3.09
N THR A 22 -8.56 -9.57 3.96
CA THR A 22 -8.13 -8.97 5.22
C THR A 22 -7.06 -7.92 4.97
N HIS A 23 -7.15 -6.80 5.68
CA HIS A 23 -6.11 -5.78 5.73
C HIS A 23 -5.49 -5.72 7.12
N VAL A 24 -4.20 -5.40 7.17
CA VAL A 24 -3.55 -4.83 8.35
C VAL A 24 -3.53 -3.32 8.19
N VAL A 25 -3.91 -2.62 9.25
CA VAL A 25 -4.08 -1.16 9.27
C VAL A 25 -3.10 -0.56 10.25
N THR A 26 -2.49 0.57 9.88
CA THR A 26 -1.61 1.39 10.72
C THR A 26 -2.05 2.86 10.69
N GLY A 27 -1.55 3.68 11.61
CA GLY A 27 -1.80 5.11 11.69
C GLY A 27 -2.83 5.51 12.75
N GLY A 28 -3.68 6.48 12.42
CA GLY A 28 -4.61 7.12 13.36
C GLY A 28 -5.61 6.17 14.05
N THR A 29 -5.79 6.34 15.36
CA THR A 29 -6.68 5.54 16.22
C THR A 29 -8.18 5.67 15.93
N ALA A 30 -8.60 6.56 15.02
CA ALA A 30 -10.01 6.72 14.65
C ALA A 30 -10.46 5.84 13.47
N PHE A 31 -9.60 4.90 13.01
CA PHE A 31 -9.93 4.02 11.89
C PHE A 31 -11.26 3.29 12.10
N GLN A 32 -12.14 3.41 11.11
CA GLN A 32 -13.46 2.81 11.11
C GLN A 32 -13.79 2.33 9.70
N ARG A 33 -14.50 1.22 9.57
CA ARG A 33 -14.97 0.70 8.27
C ARG A 33 -15.85 1.70 7.50
N THR A 34 -16.47 2.64 8.20
CA THR A 34 -17.32 3.72 7.66
C THR A 34 -16.63 5.08 7.67
N MET A 35 -15.29 5.12 7.85
CA MET A 35 -14.58 6.39 7.96
C MET A 35 -14.76 7.27 6.72
N ASN A 36 -14.84 8.57 6.97
CA ASN A 36 -14.92 9.62 5.95
C ASN A 36 -13.81 10.66 6.18
N GLU A 37 -13.85 11.74 5.41
CA GLU A 37 -12.82 12.81 5.42
C GLU A 37 -12.59 13.45 6.80
N SER A 38 -13.58 13.42 7.67
CA SER A 38 -13.50 14.00 9.03
C SER A 38 -13.08 12.98 10.09
N THR A 39 -13.18 11.68 9.79
CA THR A 39 -13.00 10.63 10.79
C THR A 39 -11.55 10.56 11.27
N ALA A 40 -10.58 10.58 10.35
CA ALA A 40 -9.15 10.53 10.69
C ALA A 40 -8.73 11.67 11.62
N GLN A 41 -9.29 12.87 11.43
CA GLN A 41 -9.00 14.05 12.26
C GLN A 41 -9.40 13.85 13.73
N ASN A 42 -10.39 13.00 14.00
CA ASN A 42 -10.85 12.68 15.36
C ASN A 42 -9.97 11.65 16.07
N ALA A 43 -8.89 11.17 15.45
CA ALA A 43 -7.94 10.27 16.10
C ALA A 43 -7.31 10.96 17.32
N LYS A 44 -7.29 10.23 18.45
CA LYS A 44 -6.69 10.69 19.72
C LYS A 44 -5.18 10.42 19.81
N GLY A 45 -4.66 9.68 18.84
CA GLY A 45 -3.28 9.25 18.72
C GLY A 45 -3.09 8.46 17.43
N THR A 46 -1.87 8.02 17.17
CA THR A 46 -1.46 7.28 15.98
C THR A 46 -0.49 6.15 16.37
N THR A 47 -0.41 5.10 15.56
CA THR A 47 0.63 4.07 15.73
C THR A 47 1.93 4.41 15.00
N CYS A 48 1.99 5.56 14.34
CA CYS A 48 3.17 6.07 13.67
C CYS A 48 4.05 6.92 14.59
N GLU A 49 5.33 7.08 14.22
CA GLU A 49 6.29 7.88 15.01
C GLU A 49 5.98 9.39 14.95
N VAL A 50 5.38 9.84 13.85
CA VAL A 50 4.98 11.24 13.67
C VAL A 50 3.61 11.46 14.31
N ASP A 51 3.58 11.96 15.55
CA ASP A 51 2.35 12.13 16.35
C ASP A 51 1.25 12.98 15.70
N ILE A 52 1.64 13.92 14.83
CA ILE A 52 0.70 14.78 14.10
C ILE A 52 0.04 14.06 12.91
N ASP A 53 0.60 12.94 12.45
CA ASP A 53 0.04 12.15 11.37
C ASP A 53 -1.09 11.24 11.87
N ARG A 54 -2.32 11.65 11.55
CA ARG A 54 -3.55 10.94 11.89
C ARG A 54 -4.12 10.14 10.71
N SER A 55 -3.39 10.06 9.61
CA SER A 55 -3.80 9.31 8.42
C SER A 55 -3.89 7.82 8.75
N ASN A 56 -4.68 7.08 7.97
CA ASN A 56 -4.72 5.63 8.06
C ASN A 56 -4.16 5.02 6.79
N TYR A 57 -3.29 4.03 6.96
CA TYR A 57 -2.68 3.26 5.89
C TYR A 57 -3.04 1.80 6.09
N TRP A 58 -3.39 1.10 5.02
CA TRP A 58 -3.69 -0.32 5.11
C TRP A 58 -3.20 -1.05 3.87
N VAL A 59 -2.72 -2.26 4.10
CA VAL A 59 -2.22 -3.16 3.05
C VAL A 59 -2.81 -4.55 3.23
N PRO A 60 -2.92 -5.34 2.14
CA PRO A 60 -3.41 -6.71 2.23
C PRO A 60 -2.60 -7.53 3.23
N GLN A 61 -3.29 -8.24 4.12
CA GLN A 61 -2.61 -9.13 5.05
C GLN A 61 -2.13 -10.39 4.34
N LEU A 62 -0.84 -10.72 4.52
CA LEU A 62 -0.22 -11.87 3.90
C LEU A 62 -0.48 -13.15 4.70
N TYR A 63 -0.72 -14.23 3.95
CA TYR A 63 -0.87 -15.57 4.49
C TYR A 63 0.03 -16.51 3.71
N HIS A 64 0.73 -17.39 4.42
CA HIS A 64 1.47 -18.49 3.82
C HIS A 64 0.57 -19.73 3.76
N ARG A 65 0.40 -20.28 2.56
CA ARG A 65 -0.35 -21.52 2.36
C ARG A 65 0.58 -22.71 2.56
N LEU A 66 0.33 -23.45 3.63
CA LEU A 66 1.08 -24.66 3.97
C LEU A 66 0.73 -25.82 3.02
N ARG A 67 1.62 -26.83 2.96
CA ARG A 67 1.45 -28.02 2.10
C ARG A 67 0.17 -28.81 2.38
N ASN A 68 -0.32 -28.76 3.61
CA ASN A 68 -1.58 -29.40 4.03
C ASN A 68 -2.83 -28.61 3.60
N GLY A 69 -2.67 -27.48 2.89
CA GLY A 69 -3.76 -26.62 2.43
C GLY A 69 -4.25 -25.58 3.44
N SER A 70 -3.79 -25.63 4.69
CA SER A 70 -4.08 -24.60 5.69
C SER A 70 -3.29 -23.32 5.41
N PHE A 71 -3.74 -22.23 6.02
CA PHE A 71 -3.10 -20.92 5.92
C PHE A 71 -2.58 -20.52 7.29
N GLU A 72 -1.33 -20.06 7.33
CA GLU A 72 -0.76 -19.38 8.48
C GLU A 72 -0.60 -17.90 8.16
N LEU A 73 -0.83 -17.06 9.17
CA LEU A 73 -0.70 -15.63 9.05
C LEU A 73 0.79 -15.27 9.04
N VAL A 74 1.23 -14.47 8.06
CA VAL A 74 2.56 -13.87 8.08
C VAL A 74 2.52 -12.70 9.03
N GLU A 75 3.37 -12.74 10.06
CA GLU A 75 3.42 -11.68 11.07
C GLU A 75 3.81 -10.35 10.42
N TYR A 76 2.96 -9.35 10.58
CA TYR A 76 3.25 -8.00 10.16
C TYR A 76 3.99 -7.28 11.27
N GLN A 77 5.25 -6.92 11.02
CA GLN A 77 6.08 -6.26 12.02
C GLN A 77 5.79 -4.76 12.10
N SER A 78 5.99 -4.03 11.00
CA SER A 78 5.76 -2.58 10.96
C SER A 78 5.65 -2.07 9.51
N SER A 79 5.11 -0.87 9.35
CA SER A 79 5.23 -0.06 8.12
C SER A 79 6.08 1.18 8.35
N VAL A 80 6.71 1.64 7.28
CA VAL A 80 7.23 3.00 7.17
C VAL A 80 6.43 3.69 6.08
N GLY A 81 5.68 4.74 6.45
CA GLY A 81 5.10 5.66 5.48
C GLY A 81 6.09 6.79 5.22
N ILE A 82 6.47 6.99 3.96
CA ILE A 82 7.33 8.11 3.56
C ILE A 82 6.51 8.99 2.62
N ALA A 83 6.20 10.21 3.07
CA ALA A 83 5.72 11.26 2.19
C ALA A 83 6.94 12.10 1.77
N LEU A 84 7.36 11.95 0.51
CA LEU A 84 8.44 12.76 -0.07
C LEU A 84 7.81 13.97 -0.76
N ASP A 85 8.28 15.17 -0.40
CA ASP A 85 8.02 16.38 -1.17
C ASP A 85 8.92 16.33 -2.42
N PHE A 86 8.34 16.09 -3.60
CA PHE A 86 9.10 16.07 -4.85
C PHE A 86 9.28 17.51 -5.36
N ALA A 87 10.53 17.83 -5.68
CA ALA A 87 11.04 19.15 -6.09
C ALA A 87 10.09 19.97 -6.99
N GLY A 88 9.77 21.18 -6.53
CA GLY A 88 8.86 22.14 -7.18
C GLY A 88 8.14 23.03 -6.18
N SER A 89 8.05 22.58 -4.92
CA SER A 89 7.68 23.41 -3.78
C SER A 89 8.66 24.60 -3.70
N PRO A 90 8.19 25.86 -3.65
CA PRO A 90 9.08 26.99 -3.45
C PRO A 90 9.92 26.72 -2.21
N GLU A 91 11.22 27.08 -2.26
CA GLU A 91 12.26 26.78 -1.25
C GLU A 91 11.92 27.17 0.21
N ASN A 92 10.74 27.74 0.45
CA ASN A 92 10.21 28.18 1.73
C ASN A 92 9.11 27.30 2.33
N LEU A 93 8.79 26.12 1.77
CA LEU A 93 7.81 25.23 2.38
C LEU A 93 8.44 24.37 3.49
N LEU A 94 8.61 24.98 4.67
CA LEU A 94 9.19 24.34 5.85
C LEU A 94 8.24 23.36 6.57
N VAL A 95 7.11 23.01 5.96
CA VAL A 95 6.08 22.17 6.60
C VAL A 95 5.65 21.06 5.64
N PRO A 96 5.68 19.78 6.05
CA PRO A 96 5.09 18.71 5.26
C PRO A 96 3.61 19.00 5.05
N LEU A 97 3.21 19.18 3.79
CA LEU A 97 1.79 19.31 3.44
C LEU A 97 1.18 17.91 3.45
N ALA A 98 0.19 17.72 4.33
CA ALA A 98 -0.68 16.57 4.22
C ALA A 98 -1.39 16.60 2.85
N PRO A 99 -1.75 15.42 2.29
CA PRO A 99 -2.60 15.36 1.11
C PRO A 99 -3.87 16.21 1.28
N LEU A 100 -4.42 16.71 0.18
CA LEU A 100 -5.64 17.52 0.21
C LEU A 100 -6.74 16.78 0.97
N LYS A 101 -7.48 17.51 1.80
CA LYS A 101 -8.61 16.93 2.53
C LYS A 101 -9.60 16.32 1.53
N GLY A 102 -9.89 15.03 1.70
CA GLY A 102 -10.79 14.30 0.83
C GLY A 102 -10.10 13.52 -0.29
N LEU A 103 -8.79 13.71 -0.50
CA LEU A 103 -8.05 12.91 -1.48
C LEU A 103 -8.10 11.43 -1.11
N ARG A 104 -8.49 10.58 -2.06
CA ARG A 104 -8.54 9.13 -1.90
C ARG A 104 -7.86 8.47 -3.08
N MET A 105 -6.93 7.56 -2.83
CA MET A 105 -6.21 6.89 -3.91
C MET A 105 -5.97 5.42 -3.57
N LEU A 106 -5.92 4.59 -4.61
CA LEU A 106 -5.53 3.18 -4.53
C LEU A 106 -4.31 2.92 -5.41
N ALA A 107 -3.32 2.22 -4.87
CA ALA A 107 -2.18 1.70 -5.63
C ALA A 107 -2.20 0.17 -5.70
N GLY A 108 -1.65 -0.38 -6.79
CA GLY A 108 -1.62 -1.82 -7.05
C GLY A 108 -2.91 -2.41 -7.61
N ASP A 109 -2.87 -3.71 -7.90
CA ASP A 109 -3.99 -4.49 -8.43
C ASP A 109 -4.05 -5.84 -7.69
N PRO A 110 -5.12 -6.11 -6.92
CA PRO A 110 -5.25 -7.36 -6.15
C PRO A 110 -5.46 -8.59 -7.04
N SER A 111 -5.71 -8.41 -8.33
CA SER A 111 -5.86 -9.49 -9.31
C SER A 111 -4.55 -9.83 -10.05
N LEU A 112 -3.51 -8.99 -9.90
CA LEU A 112 -2.20 -9.22 -10.51
C LEU A 112 -1.52 -10.42 -9.84
N ARG A 113 -1.01 -11.33 -10.67
CA ARG A 113 -0.32 -12.54 -10.23
C ARG A 113 1.03 -12.64 -10.91
N PHE A 114 2.09 -12.75 -10.12
CA PHE A 114 3.34 -13.26 -10.66
C PHE A 114 3.19 -14.74 -10.98
N VAL A 115 3.44 -15.11 -12.23
CA VAL A 115 3.37 -16.51 -12.67
C VAL A 115 4.43 -17.30 -11.92
N CYS A 116 4.01 -18.09 -10.93
CA CYS A 116 4.80 -19.23 -10.49
C CYS A 116 4.84 -20.22 -11.66
N LEU A 117 6.03 -20.74 -11.99
CA LEU A 117 6.31 -21.59 -13.17
C LEU A 117 5.41 -22.84 -13.35
N PHE A 118 4.49 -23.11 -12.43
CA PHE A 118 3.54 -24.23 -12.46
C PHE A 118 2.06 -23.84 -12.64
N TYR A 119 1.71 -22.55 -12.66
CA TYR A 119 0.35 -22.09 -12.94
C TYR A 119 0.39 -20.97 -13.99
N ILE A 120 0.19 -21.35 -15.26
CA ILE A 120 -0.07 -20.40 -16.33
C ILE A 120 -1.45 -19.78 -16.05
N SER A 121 -1.49 -18.47 -15.79
CA SER A 121 -2.73 -17.71 -15.83
C SER A 121 -3.23 -17.75 -17.26
N MET A 122 -4.34 -18.46 -17.53
CA MET A 122 -4.90 -18.59 -18.89
C MET A 122 -5.52 -17.29 -19.41
N ASP A 123 -5.66 -16.28 -18.56
CA ASP A 123 -5.96 -14.90 -18.90
C ASP A 123 -4.68 -14.07 -18.87
N GLY A 124 -4.07 -13.83 -20.03
CA GLY A 124 -2.81 -13.10 -20.18
C GLY A 124 -2.76 -11.66 -19.64
N ASN A 125 -3.83 -11.20 -18.96
CA ASN A 125 -3.95 -9.87 -18.33
C ASN A 125 -3.57 -9.85 -16.84
N ARG A 126 -3.22 -11.00 -16.23
CA ARG A 126 -2.81 -11.06 -14.80
C ARG A 126 -1.30 -11.08 -14.60
N THR A 127 -0.52 -11.03 -15.66
CA THR A 127 0.94 -11.10 -15.63
C THR A 127 1.54 -9.71 -15.45
N TYR A 128 2.65 -9.61 -14.71
CA TYR A 128 3.40 -8.37 -14.60
C TYR A 128 3.81 -7.83 -15.98
N ASN A 129 3.65 -6.53 -16.16
CA ASN A 129 4.02 -5.77 -17.34
C ASN A 129 4.88 -4.57 -16.93
N ASP A 130 6.16 -4.63 -17.29
CA ASP A 130 7.14 -3.59 -16.98
C ASP A 130 6.83 -2.25 -17.66
N SER A 131 6.10 -2.26 -18.78
CA SER A 131 5.65 -1.01 -19.40
C SER A 131 4.51 -0.31 -18.64
N ASN A 132 3.92 -0.94 -17.63
CA ASN A 132 2.87 -0.35 -16.80
C ASN A 132 3.46 0.24 -15.51
N TRP A 133 3.43 1.57 -15.39
CA TRP A 133 3.99 2.29 -14.24
C TRP A 133 3.36 1.89 -12.90
N SER A 134 2.04 1.65 -12.87
CA SER A 134 1.35 1.22 -11.65
C SER A 134 1.79 -0.16 -11.14
N GLN A 135 2.28 -1.01 -12.05
CA GLN A 135 2.82 -2.32 -11.67
C GLN A 135 4.29 -2.22 -11.25
N ARG A 136 5.06 -1.32 -11.86
CA ARG A 136 6.44 -1.02 -11.44
C ARG A 136 6.50 -0.43 -10.03
N ALA A 137 5.49 0.33 -9.63
CA ALA A 137 5.36 0.95 -8.31
C ALA A 137 5.13 -0.03 -7.13
N VAL A 138 5.05 -1.33 -7.40
CA VAL A 138 4.94 -2.36 -6.35
C VAL A 138 6.16 -3.28 -6.44
N SER A 139 6.82 -3.49 -5.31
CA SER A 139 7.95 -4.40 -5.20
C SER A 139 8.08 -5.04 -3.82
N HIS A 140 8.93 -6.05 -3.73
CA HIS A 140 9.16 -6.82 -2.54
C HIS A 140 10.66 -7.00 -2.34
N MET A 141 11.18 -6.44 -1.26
CA MET A 141 12.55 -6.63 -0.83
C MET A 141 12.61 -7.82 0.12
N CYS A 142 13.41 -8.82 -0.22
CA CYS A 142 13.74 -9.91 0.67
C CYS A 142 15.07 -9.65 1.36
N ILE A 143 15.08 -9.67 2.70
CA ILE A 143 16.27 -9.47 3.51
C ILE A 143 16.62 -10.81 4.19
N GLY A 144 17.85 -11.29 3.96
CA GLY A 144 18.40 -12.49 4.55
C GLY A 144 19.01 -12.26 5.94
N LYS A 145 19.24 -13.35 6.68
CA LYS A 145 19.85 -13.32 8.02
C LYS A 145 21.27 -12.75 8.03
N ASP A 146 21.98 -12.89 6.91
CA ASP A 146 23.33 -12.39 6.69
C ASP A 146 23.36 -10.90 6.27
N GLY A 147 22.20 -10.24 6.21
CA GLY A 147 22.05 -8.87 5.75
C GLY A 147 22.02 -8.72 4.22
N SER A 148 22.12 -9.83 3.46
CA SER A 148 21.89 -9.78 2.02
C SER A 148 20.47 -9.31 1.74
N SER A 149 20.28 -8.53 0.67
CA SER A 149 18.97 -8.08 0.27
C SER A 149 18.81 -8.15 -1.25
N ASN A 150 17.62 -8.53 -1.70
CA ASN A 150 17.28 -8.59 -3.12
C ASN A 150 15.83 -8.16 -3.34
N GLU A 151 15.62 -7.27 -4.30
CA GLU A 151 14.31 -6.74 -4.64
C GLU A 151 13.72 -7.49 -5.84
N THR A 152 12.47 -7.89 -5.72
CA THR A 152 11.72 -8.56 -6.78
C THR A 152 10.34 -7.92 -6.94
N LYS A 153 9.83 -7.92 -8.17
CA LYS A 153 8.46 -7.40 -8.43
C LYS A 153 7.36 -8.36 -7.95
N GLY A 154 7.66 -9.64 -7.84
CA GLY A 154 6.80 -10.65 -7.18
C GLY A 154 7.28 -10.99 -5.78
N LEU A 155 6.49 -11.77 -5.04
CA LEU A 155 6.94 -12.33 -3.76
C LEU A 155 8.18 -13.22 -3.97
N PRO A 156 9.17 -13.16 -3.07
CA PRO A 156 10.39 -13.94 -3.19
C PRO A 156 10.09 -15.45 -3.14
N GLN A 157 10.71 -16.22 -4.04
CA GLN A 157 10.57 -17.67 -4.08
C GLN A 157 11.62 -18.40 -3.22
N GLN A 158 12.59 -17.65 -2.70
CA GLN A 158 13.66 -18.14 -1.84
C GLN A 158 13.34 -17.84 -0.37
N PRO A 159 13.91 -18.60 0.58
CA PRO A 159 13.77 -18.31 2.00
C PRO A 159 14.13 -16.87 2.31
N CYS A 160 13.28 -16.21 3.10
CA CYS A 160 13.38 -14.81 3.42
C CYS A 160 13.18 -14.61 4.91
N GLU A 161 14.10 -13.92 5.59
CA GLU A 161 13.95 -13.64 7.02
C GLU A 161 12.95 -12.51 7.23
N ILE A 162 13.14 -11.41 6.49
CA ILE A 162 12.26 -10.24 6.54
C ILE A 162 11.82 -9.92 5.12
N LEU A 163 10.51 -9.96 4.90
CA LEU A 163 9.88 -9.49 3.68
C LEU A 163 9.42 -8.05 3.88
N ARG A 164 10.02 -7.11 3.15
CA ARG A 164 9.54 -5.73 3.07
C ARG A 164 8.82 -5.53 1.74
N SER A 165 7.50 -5.41 1.80
CA SER A 165 6.70 -5.03 0.64
C SER A 165 6.63 -3.51 0.51
N GLN A 166 6.77 -3.02 -0.71
CA GLN A 166 6.85 -1.59 -1.03
C GLN A 166 5.76 -1.26 -2.03
N VAL A 167 5.03 -0.19 -1.74
CA VAL A 167 3.99 0.36 -2.62
C VAL A 167 4.22 1.85 -2.70
N PHE A 168 4.53 2.33 -3.90
CA PHE A 168 4.63 3.75 -4.18
C PHE A 168 3.25 4.22 -4.62
N MET A 169 2.71 5.22 -3.92
CA MET A 169 1.46 5.85 -4.32
C MET A 169 1.70 6.77 -5.52
N PRO A 170 0.72 6.93 -6.43
CA PRO A 170 0.82 7.90 -7.51
C PRO A 170 0.94 9.31 -6.92
N SER A 171 1.85 10.12 -7.47
CA SER A 171 2.20 11.44 -6.92
C SER A 171 1.70 12.62 -7.76
N CYS A 172 1.27 12.40 -9.00
CA CYS A 172 0.70 13.44 -9.85
C CYS A 172 -0.82 13.46 -9.72
N TRP A 173 -1.39 14.62 -9.40
CA TRP A 173 -2.83 14.84 -9.29
C TRP A 173 -3.32 15.67 -10.50
N ASP A 174 -4.51 15.41 -10.99
CA ASP A 174 -5.09 16.13 -12.15
C ASP A 174 -5.40 17.62 -11.88
N GLY A 175 -5.36 18.05 -10.62
CA GLY A 175 -5.61 19.44 -10.22
C GLY A 175 -7.08 19.76 -9.94
N GLU A 176 -7.99 18.80 -10.12
CA GLU A 176 -9.45 19.02 -10.06
C GLU A 176 -10.16 18.02 -9.14
N ASN A 177 -9.92 16.71 -9.32
CA ASN A 177 -10.75 15.66 -8.71
C ASN A 177 -10.07 15.03 -7.50
N LEU A 178 -10.67 15.14 -6.31
CA LEU A 178 -10.15 14.52 -5.09
C LEU A 178 -10.40 13.00 -5.02
N ASP A 179 -11.28 12.49 -5.88
CA ASP A 179 -11.58 11.08 -5.99
C ASP A 179 -12.12 10.78 -7.40
N SER A 180 -12.03 9.52 -7.82
CA SER A 180 -12.63 9.01 -9.05
C SER A 180 -13.39 7.72 -8.76
N SER A 181 -14.27 7.28 -9.67
CA SER A 181 -15.07 6.06 -9.44
C SER A 181 -14.25 4.79 -9.23
N ASP A 182 -13.01 4.78 -9.72
CA ASP A 182 -12.03 3.71 -9.56
C ASP A 182 -10.96 4.01 -8.51
N HIS A 183 -11.03 5.17 -7.85
CA HIS A 183 -10.06 5.72 -6.90
C HIS A 183 -8.62 5.80 -7.46
N LYS A 184 -8.46 5.87 -8.78
CA LYS A 184 -7.18 5.80 -9.48
C LYS A 184 -7.03 6.83 -10.59
N SER A 185 -8.03 7.03 -11.44
CA SER A 185 -7.90 7.81 -12.68
C SER A 185 -7.62 9.30 -12.50
N HIS A 186 -7.87 9.87 -11.31
CA HIS A 186 -7.54 11.26 -10.98
C HIS A 186 -6.07 11.44 -10.53
N MET A 187 -5.32 10.34 -10.43
CA MET A 187 -3.92 10.31 -10.06
C MET A 187 -3.08 9.64 -11.15
N ALA A 188 -1.81 10.02 -11.25
CA ALA A 188 -0.84 9.43 -12.17
C ALA A 188 0.52 9.23 -11.50
N TYR A 189 1.26 8.26 -12.01
CA TYR A 189 2.69 8.16 -11.73
C TYR A 189 3.43 9.13 -12.64
N PRO A 190 4.58 9.69 -12.22
CA PRO A 190 5.46 10.46 -13.08
C PRO A 190 5.83 9.71 -14.38
N ASP A 191 6.39 10.42 -15.36
CA ASP A 191 6.90 9.78 -16.59
C ASP A 191 8.32 9.20 -16.39
N THR A 192 9.01 9.63 -15.33
CA THR A 192 10.41 9.27 -15.03
C THR A 192 10.58 8.71 -13.62
N GLY A 193 11.40 7.67 -13.49
CA GLY A 193 11.70 6.99 -12.23
C GLY A 193 11.25 5.54 -12.21
N ASP A 194 11.92 4.71 -11.39
CA ASP A 194 11.60 3.29 -11.18
C ASP A 194 10.68 3.02 -9.97
N TYR A 195 10.31 4.10 -9.25
CA TYR A 195 9.39 4.04 -8.11
C TYR A 195 9.86 2.97 -7.11
N ASN A 196 11.12 3.08 -6.66
CA ASN A 196 11.83 2.18 -5.76
C ASN A 196 12.83 2.93 -4.88
#